data_AF-A0AAV1HFM3-F1
#
_entry.id   AF-A0AAV1HFM3-F1
#
_cell.length_a   1.000
_cell.length_b   1.000
_cell.length_c   1.000
_cell.angle_alpha   90.00
_cell.angle_beta   90.00
_cell.angle_gamma   90.00
#
_symmetry.space_group_name_H-M   'P 1'
#
loop_
_entity.id
_entity.type
_entity.pdbx_description
1 polymer ?
#
loop_
_entity_poly.entity_id
_entity_poly.type
_entity_poly.pdbx_seq_one_letter_code
_entity_poly.pdbx_strand_id
1 'polypeptide(L)'
;MAVILWVLGLTLLVQSSVCSVGNVRKGCQKWSPNGDDVCCEICRPGNRLVRKCGPDPEKLCTPCEEDSFTNNPLSMRCDTCRRCLGSLVHVKDCTATSDTVCGCEKGLTCGNDPCTFCVKKCDRGQERADGSSCRPCPEGTFNNQTQQQKCQPWSTKCPHPGQQIIAKGNAFSDIKCAVIQIHETKQPENPRQAWLILLVALLVVFAVLVIFITTVACEIRKRKSVKVTTPEKTSEKMLIKCPSDEPRTLIAIECSFHEAQQEQGSSSESLVSKDSAEQLLP
;
A
#
# COMPACT_ATOMS: atom_id res chain seq x y z
N MET A 1 -35.24 -45.09 37.75
CA MET A 1 -34.13 -44.60 36.91
C MET A 1 -34.33 -43.16 36.43
N ALA A 2 -35.51 -42.78 35.92
CA ALA A 2 -35.76 -41.40 35.44
C ALA A 2 -35.73 -40.32 36.55
N VAL A 3 -36.22 -40.63 37.76
CA VAL A 3 -36.24 -39.68 38.88
C VAL A 3 -34.84 -39.36 39.40
N ILE A 4 -33.93 -40.34 39.38
CA ILE A 4 -32.53 -40.15 39.81
C ILE A 4 -31.79 -39.25 38.81
N LEU A 5 -32.05 -39.41 37.51
CA LEU A 5 -31.48 -38.55 36.46
C LEU A 5 -31.99 -37.11 36.55
N TRP A 6 -33.26 -36.92 36.93
CA TRP A 6 -33.84 -35.59 37.17
C TRP A 6 -33.26 -34.91 38.42
N VAL A 7 -33.08 -35.66 39.50
CA VAL A 7 -32.46 -35.14 40.73
C VAL A 7 -30.99 -34.81 40.51
N LEU A 8 -30.23 -35.66 39.80
CA LEU A 8 -28.83 -35.39 39.45
C LEU A 8 -28.69 -34.19 38.50
N GLY A 9 -29.61 -34.03 37.54
CA GLY A 9 -29.68 -32.87 36.65
C GLY A 9 -29.98 -31.57 37.40
N LEU A 10 -30.88 -31.61 38.39
CA LEU A 10 -31.18 -30.46 39.25
C LEU A 10 -30.00 -30.12 40.18
N THR A 11 -29.28 -31.11 40.73
CA THR A 11 -28.10 -30.85 41.57
C THR A 11 -26.93 -30.25 40.79
N LEU A 12 -26.74 -30.63 39.52
CA LEU A 12 -25.71 -30.06 38.65
C LEU A 12 -26.03 -28.61 38.25
N LEU A 13 -27.32 -28.27 38.07
CA LEU A 13 -27.75 -26.90 37.81
C LEU A 13 -27.58 -25.99 39.03
N VAL A 14 -27.81 -26.48 40.25
CA VAL A 14 -27.61 -25.72 41.50
C VAL A 14 -26.11 -25.54 41.84
N GLN A 15 -25.22 -26.42 41.38
CA GLN A 15 -23.76 -26.23 41.55
C GLN A 15 -23.16 -25.19 40.58
N SER A 16 -23.84 -24.83 39.50
CA SER A 16 -23.34 -23.86 38.52
C SER A 16 -23.49 -22.38 38.94
N SER A 17 -24.21 -22.10 40.03
CA SER A 17 -24.45 -20.75 40.54
C SER A 17 -23.54 -20.34 41.72
N VAL A 18 -22.49 -21.10 42.03
CA VAL A 18 -21.41 -20.58 42.88
C VAL A 18 -20.36 -19.95 41.97
N CYS A 19 -20.70 -18.82 41.35
CA CYS A 19 -19.68 -17.85 41.01
C CYS A 19 -19.02 -17.51 42.34
N SER A 20 -17.80 -18.02 42.58
CA SER A 20 -17.00 -17.61 43.72
C SER A 20 -16.77 -16.11 43.57
N VAL A 21 -17.63 -15.30 44.19
CA VAL A 21 -17.28 -13.94 44.59
C VAL A 21 -15.96 -14.12 45.32
N GLY A 22 -14.87 -13.68 44.69
CA GLY A 22 -13.52 -13.98 45.16
C GLY A 22 -13.47 -13.64 46.63
N ASN A 23 -13.26 -14.64 47.48
CA ASN A 23 -13.28 -14.43 48.93
C ASN A 23 -12.02 -13.62 49.27
N VAL A 24 -12.16 -12.29 49.27
CA VAL A 24 -11.07 -11.36 49.50
C VAL A 24 -10.62 -11.58 50.94
N ARG A 25 -9.44 -12.17 51.12
CA ARG A 25 -8.87 -12.40 52.44
C ARG A 25 -8.78 -11.06 53.16
N LYS A 26 -9.31 -11.00 54.38
CA LYS A 26 -9.38 -9.79 55.21
C LYS A 26 -8.08 -9.52 55.96
N GLY A 27 -7.81 -8.25 56.23
CA GLY A 27 -6.85 -7.82 57.24
C GLY A 27 -5.48 -7.40 56.69
N CYS A 28 -4.54 -7.25 57.61
CA CYS A 28 -3.18 -6.87 57.29
C CYS A 28 -2.41 -8.04 56.66
N GLN A 29 -1.65 -7.77 55.61
CA GLN A 29 -0.76 -8.75 54.98
C GLN A 29 0.64 -8.73 55.59
N LYS A 30 1.14 -7.52 55.92
CA LYS A 30 2.47 -7.31 56.49
C LYS A 30 2.39 -6.27 57.60
N TRP A 31 2.92 -6.59 58.78
CA TRP A 31 2.93 -5.71 59.94
C TRP A 31 4.25 -5.81 60.70
N SER A 32 4.51 -4.80 61.53
CA SER A 32 5.64 -4.73 62.46
C SER A 32 5.15 -4.64 63.91
N PRO A 33 5.92 -5.16 64.89
CA PRO A 33 5.60 -5.02 66.31
C PRO A 33 5.76 -3.57 66.78
N ASN A 34 4.88 -3.12 67.68
CA ASN A 34 4.91 -1.79 68.29
C ASN A 34 4.39 -1.85 69.74
N GLY A 35 5.28 -2.23 70.67
CA GLY A 35 4.90 -2.51 72.06
C GLY A 35 3.99 -3.74 72.13
N ASP A 36 2.86 -3.61 72.82
CA ASP A 36 1.82 -4.66 72.90
C ASP A 36 0.94 -4.74 71.64
N ASP A 37 1.07 -3.77 70.72
CA ASP A 37 0.32 -3.69 69.47
C ASP A 37 1.15 -4.13 68.27
N VAL A 38 0.47 -4.29 67.13
CA VAL A 38 1.10 -4.40 65.81
C VAL A 38 0.69 -3.23 64.92
N CYS A 39 1.60 -2.76 64.07
CA CYS A 39 1.34 -1.72 63.08
C CYS A 39 1.32 -2.31 61.68
N CYS A 40 0.22 -2.13 60.96
CA CYS A 40 0.09 -2.60 59.60
C CYS A 40 0.92 -1.76 58.63
N GLU A 41 1.72 -2.43 57.81
CA GLU A 41 2.52 -1.83 56.74
C GLU A 41 1.86 -1.99 55.37
N ILE A 42 1.14 -3.09 55.16
CA ILE A 42 0.46 -3.40 53.89
C ILE A 42 -0.84 -4.14 54.20
N CYS A 43 -1.98 -3.56 53.84
CA CYS A 43 -3.25 -4.29 53.81
C CYS A 43 -3.28 -5.27 52.63
N ARG A 44 -4.00 -6.39 52.80
CA ARG A 44 -4.21 -7.33 51.70
C ARG A 44 -4.87 -6.62 50.49
N PRO A 45 -4.63 -7.07 49.25
CA PRO A 45 -5.23 -6.47 48.07
C PRO A 45 -6.75 -6.33 48.20
N GLY A 46 -7.27 -5.15 47.86
CA GLY A 46 -8.69 -4.83 47.97
C GLY A 46 -9.20 -4.63 49.39
N ASN A 47 -8.31 -4.47 50.37
CA ASN A 47 -8.65 -4.02 51.72
C ASN A 47 -8.19 -2.58 51.94
N ARG A 48 -9.06 -1.76 52.52
CA ARG A 48 -8.70 -0.44 53.04
C ARG A 48 -8.19 -0.54 54.47
N LEU A 49 -7.30 0.38 54.85
CA LEU A 49 -6.82 0.57 56.20
C LEU A 49 -7.94 1.20 57.05
N VAL A 50 -8.18 0.63 58.22
CA VAL A 50 -9.11 1.18 59.23
C VAL A 50 -8.34 1.98 60.27
N ARG A 51 -7.22 1.44 60.72
CA ARG A 51 -6.30 2.09 61.67
C ARG A 51 -4.89 1.52 61.47
N LYS A 52 -3.87 2.35 61.65
CA LYS A 52 -2.48 1.95 61.40
C LYS A 52 -1.97 0.90 62.37
N CYS A 53 -2.30 1.02 63.66
CA CYS A 53 -1.83 0.11 64.69
C CYS A 53 -2.96 -0.35 65.62
N GLY A 54 -2.78 -1.52 66.21
CA GLY A 54 -3.68 -2.10 67.21
C GLY A 54 -3.31 -3.55 67.51
N PRO A 55 -4.04 -4.22 68.42
CA PRO A 55 -3.64 -5.52 68.95
C PRO A 55 -3.88 -6.68 67.96
N ASP A 56 -4.75 -6.48 66.98
CA ASP A 56 -5.23 -7.53 66.08
C ASP A 56 -5.02 -7.12 64.61
N PRO A 57 -4.04 -7.72 63.89
CA PRO A 57 -3.74 -7.39 62.51
C PRO A 57 -4.90 -7.67 61.54
N GLU A 58 -5.85 -8.56 61.87
CA GLU A 58 -7.01 -8.83 61.01
C GLU A 58 -8.03 -7.70 61.03
N LYS A 59 -8.06 -6.89 62.10
CA LYS A 59 -8.98 -5.76 62.27
C LYS A 59 -8.40 -4.42 61.83
N LEU A 60 -7.10 -4.37 61.49
CA LEU A 60 -6.46 -3.13 61.02
C LEU A 60 -6.87 -2.78 59.58
N CYS A 61 -7.31 -3.77 58.80
CA CYS A 61 -7.81 -3.57 57.44
C CYS A 61 -9.13 -4.29 57.22
N THR A 62 -9.96 -3.77 56.32
CA THR A 62 -11.22 -4.40 55.93
C THR A 62 -11.38 -4.39 54.42
N PRO A 63 -12.00 -5.42 53.81
CA PRO A 63 -12.26 -5.46 52.37
C PRO A 63 -13.10 -4.25 51.93
N CYS A 64 -12.89 -3.83 50.69
CA CYS A 64 -13.78 -2.92 50.01
C CYS A 64 -15.16 -3.55 49.80
N GLU A 65 -16.20 -2.71 49.90
CA GLU A 65 -17.58 -3.11 49.65
C GLU A 65 -17.82 -3.31 48.15
N GLU A 66 -18.95 -3.91 47.78
CA GLU A 66 -19.37 -4.03 46.39
C GLU A 66 -19.37 -2.66 45.70
N ASP A 67 -19.06 -2.65 44.40
CA ASP A 67 -18.89 -1.43 43.60
C ASP A 67 -17.83 -0.44 44.13
N SER A 68 -16.85 -0.93 44.90
CA SER A 68 -15.69 -0.14 45.32
C SER A 68 -14.38 -0.92 45.24
N PHE A 69 -13.26 -0.21 45.11
CA PHE A 69 -11.94 -0.79 44.98
C PHE A 69 -10.85 0.02 45.69
N THR A 70 -9.70 -0.59 45.93
CA THR A 70 -8.47 0.12 46.26
C THR A 70 -7.26 -0.62 45.68
N ASN A 71 -6.41 0.12 45.00
CA ASN A 71 -5.09 -0.35 44.57
C ASN A 71 -3.97 0.14 45.49
N ASN A 72 -4.28 1.03 46.44
CA ASN A 72 -3.33 1.54 47.42
C ASN A 72 -3.43 0.72 48.72
N PRO A 73 -2.34 0.02 49.12
CA PRO A 73 -2.35 -0.92 50.26
C PRO A 73 -2.52 -0.27 51.63
N LEU A 74 -2.45 1.06 51.73
CA LEU A 74 -2.65 1.81 52.98
C LEU A 74 -3.73 2.89 52.85
N SER A 75 -4.53 2.84 51.78
CA SER A 75 -5.65 3.77 51.63
C SER A 75 -6.66 3.58 52.75
N MET A 76 -7.12 4.67 53.35
CA MET A 76 -8.17 4.66 54.38
C MET A 76 -9.58 4.58 53.76
N ARG A 77 -9.70 4.65 52.44
CA ARG A 77 -10.97 4.66 51.69
C ARG A 77 -10.86 3.74 50.47
N CYS A 78 -12.01 3.21 50.07
CA CYS A 78 -12.14 2.56 48.77
C CYS A 78 -12.75 3.58 47.81
N ASP A 79 -12.22 3.62 46.59
CA ASP A 79 -12.76 4.43 45.51
C ASP A 79 -13.97 3.73 44.90
N THR A 80 -14.99 4.48 44.52
CA THR A 80 -16.16 3.92 43.84
C THR A 80 -15.77 3.51 42.43
N CYS A 81 -16.22 2.32 42.01
CA CYS A 81 -16.00 1.84 40.66
C CYS A 81 -16.61 2.80 39.64
N ARG A 82 -15.83 3.18 38.62
CA ARG A 82 -16.32 4.05 37.56
C ARG A 82 -17.37 3.32 36.72
N ARG A 83 -18.28 4.10 36.14
CA ARG A 83 -19.23 3.63 35.14
C ARG A 83 -18.80 4.10 33.76
N CYS A 84 -18.94 3.23 32.76
CA CYS A 84 -18.71 3.60 31.37
C CYS A 84 -19.96 4.32 30.85
N LEU A 85 -19.82 5.60 30.50
CA LEU A 85 -20.93 6.48 30.08
C LEU A 85 -20.67 7.07 28.69
N GLY A 86 -21.72 7.46 27.98
CA GLY A 86 -21.60 8.02 26.63
C GLY A 86 -21.07 6.98 25.63
N SER A 87 -20.05 7.35 24.85
CA SER A 87 -19.41 6.47 23.85
C SER A 87 -18.37 5.50 24.45
N LEU A 88 -18.30 5.41 25.78
CA LEU A 88 -17.46 4.44 26.48
C LEU A 88 -18.20 3.11 26.61
N VAL A 89 -17.53 2.02 26.28
CA VAL A 89 -18.05 0.65 26.45
C VAL A 89 -17.37 -0.05 27.61
N HIS A 90 -18.13 -0.88 28.31
CA HIS A 90 -17.61 -1.73 29.37
C HIS A 90 -16.70 -2.82 28.78
N VAL A 91 -15.47 -2.92 29.28
CA VAL A 91 -14.46 -3.90 28.81
C VAL A 91 -14.12 -4.91 29.89
N LYS A 92 -14.00 -4.49 31.15
CA LYS A 92 -13.68 -5.37 32.27
C LYS A 92 -14.36 -4.89 33.54
N ASP A 93 -14.92 -5.84 34.29
CA ASP A 93 -15.59 -5.59 35.56
C ASP A 93 -14.65 -4.97 36.58
N CYS A 94 -15.22 -4.16 37.47
CA CYS A 94 -14.56 -3.71 38.67
C CYS A 94 -14.30 -4.90 39.61
N THR A 95 -13.21 -4.82 40.37
CA THR A 95 -12.91 -5.76 41.46
C THR A 95 -12.49 -4.96 42.68
N ALA A 96 -12.47 -5.57 43.87
CA ALA A 96 -11.96 -4.89 45.07
C ALA A 96 -10.54 -4.32 44.91
N THR A 97 -9.75 -4.80 43.95
CA THR A 97 -8.37 -4.37 43.68
C THR A 97 -8.21 -3.42 42.49
N SER A 98 -9.22 -3.28 41.63
CA SER A 98 -9.08 -2.57 40.36
C SER A 98 -10.39 -1.94 39.92
N ASP A 99 -10.32 -0.72 39.44
CA ASP A 99 -11.45 -0.03 38.83
C ASP A 99 -12.01 -0.79 37.60
N THR A 100 -13.23 -0.46 37.22
CA THR A 100 -13.84 -0.84 35.94
C THR A 100 -12.93 -0.40 34.78
N VAL A 101 -12.75 -1.26 33.78
CA VAL A 101 -12.06 -0.86 32.54
C VAL A 101 -13.11 -0.53 31.48
N CYS A 102 -13.04 0.71 30.99
CA CYS A 102 -13.82 1.20 29.87
C CYS A 102 -12.93 1.32 28.63
N GLY A 103 -13.52 1.05 27.48
CA GLY A 103 -12.95 1.29 26.15
C GLY A 103 -13.87 2.19 25.35
N CYS A 104 -13.60 2.33 24.05
CA CYS A 104 -14.44 3.11 23.15
C CYS A 104 -15.21 2.25 22.16
N GLU A 105 -16.39 2.70 21.77
CA GLU A 105 -17.17 2.10 20.70
C GLU A 105 -16.39 2.00 19.37
N LYS A 106 -16.85 1.12 18.47
CA LYS A 106 -16.23 0.90 17.17
C LYS A 106 -16.14 2.22 16.38
N GLY A 107 -14.95 2.53 15.89
CA GLY A 107 -14.67 3.77 15.14
C GLY A 107 -14.06 4.89 15.98
N LEU A 108 -14.04 4.74 17.30
CA LEU A 108 -13.43 5.68 18.24
C LEU A 108 -12.16 5.08 18.88
N THR A 109 -11.35 5.94 19.49
CA THR A 109 -10.16 5.56 20.26
C THR A 109 -10.10 6.37 21.56
N CYS A 110 -9.41 5.85 22.57
CA CYS A 110 -9.21 6.56 23.83
C CYS A 110 -8.44 7.87 23.58
N GLY A 111 -8.92 8.97 24.17
CA GLY A 111 -8.25 10.26 24.12
C GLY A 111 -7.11 10.41 25.13
N ASN A 112 -7.04 9.51 26.11
CA ASN A 112 -6.00 9.42 27.12
C ASN A 112 -5.81 7.97 27.60
N ASP A 113 -4.74 7.71 28.34
CA ASP A 113 -4.40 6.37 28.85
C ASP A 113 -5.50 5.74 29.73
N PRO A 114 -6.16 6.44 30.68
CA PRO A 114 -7.27 5.86 31.45
C PRO A 114 -8.57 5.72 30.65
N CYS A 115 -8.62 6.17 29.39
CA CYS A 115 -9.80 6.16 28.53
C CYS A 115 -11.02 6.80 29.20
N THR A 116 -10.91 8.07 29.61
CA THR A 116 -12.03 8.82 30.23
C THR A 116 -12.94 9.46 29.19
N PHE A 117 -12.48 9.60 27.95
CA PHE A 117 -13.28 10.08 26.82
C PHE A 117 -12.80 9.44 25.51
N CYS A 118 -13.73 9.37 24.56
CA CYS A 118 -13.52 8.77 23.26
C CYS A 118 -13.44 9.84 22.17
N VAL A 119 -12.52 9.63 21.25
CA VAL A 119 -12.26 10.55 20.14
C VAL A 119 -12.26 9.79 18.82
N LYS A 120 -12.60 10.46 17.72
CA LYS A 120 -12.61 9.84 16.39
C LYS A 120 -11.21 9.34 16.03
N LYS A 121 -11.10 8.16 15.41
CA LYS A 121 -9.84 7.72 14.79
C LYS A 121 -9.54 8.60 13.58
N CYS A 122 -8.27 8.99 13.42
CA CYS A 122 -7.85 9.78 12.27
C CYS A 122 -7.56 8.88 11.08
N ASP A 123 -7.90 9.36 9.89
CA ASP A 123 -7.66 8.61 8.67
C ASP A 123 -6.17 8.61 8.31
N ARG A 124 -5.80 7.81 7.30
CA ARG A 124 -4.44 7.83 6.76
C ARG A 124 -4.10 9.26 6.31
N GLY A 125 -2.86 9.65 6.54
CA GLY A 125 -2.39 11.00 6.28
C GLY A 125 -2.93 12.09 7.19
N GLN A 126 -3.53 11.70 8.32
CA GLN A 126 -3.95 12.64 9.35
C GLN A 126 -3.31 12.33 10.70
N GLU A 127 -3.26 13.34 11.56
CA GLU A 127 -2.93 13.22 12.97
C GLU A 127 -3.94 13.96 13.83
N ARG A 128 -3.87 13.67 15.13
CA ARG A 128 -4.59 14.41 16.15
C ARG A 128 -4.09 15.85 16.23
N ALA A 129 -4.99 16.79 15.98
CA ALA A 129 -4.80 18.19 16.33
C ALA A 129 -5.23 18.44 17.79
N ASP A 130 -4.85 19.59 18.33
CA ASP A 130 -5.31 20.05 19.65
C ASP A 130 -6.84 20.04 19.71
N GLY A 131 -7.42 19.45 20.75
CA GLY A 131 -8.87 19.44 20.95
C GLY A 131 -9.65 18.35 20.19
N SER A 132 -9.06 17.16 20.01
CA SER A 132 -9.72 15.93 19.52
C SER A 132 -10.06 15.85 18.02
N SER A 133 -9.88 16.91 17.23
CA SER A 133 -10.06 16.88 15.77
C SER A 133 -8.86 16.25 15.03
N CYS A 134 -9.10 15.72 13.83
CA CYS A 134 -8.05 15.23 12.95
C CYS A 134 -7.64 16.33 11.97
N ARG A 135 -6.34 16.49 11.73
CA ARG A 135 -5.79 17.39 10.72
C ARG A 135 -4.88 16.60 9.76
N PRO A 136 -4.68 17.04 8.52
CA PRO A 136 -3.67 16.46 7.64
C PRO A 136 -2.27 16.51 8.27
N CYS A 137 -1.43 15.52 7.96
CA CYS A 137 -0.04 15.52 8.40
C CYS A 137 0.68 16.79 7.91
N PRO A 138 1.42 17.49 8.78
CA PRO A 138 2.25 18.62 8.36
C PRO A 138 3.33 18.16 7.39
N GLU A 139 3.79 19.09 6.55
CA GLU A 139 4.88 18.80 5.61
C GLU A 139 6.14 18.32 6.35
N GLY A 140 6.79 17.29 5.80
CA GLY A 140 7.89 16.61 6.49
C GLY A 140 7.45 15.35 7.25
N THR A 141 6.14 15.08 7.32
CA THR A 141 5.60 13.95 8.08
C THR A 141 4.57 13.15 7.29
N PHE A 142 4.33 11.92 7.71
CA PHE A 142 3.33 11.02 7.14
C PHE A 142 2.66 10.15 8.19
N ASN A 143 1.48 9.64 7.87
CA ASN A 143 0.82 8.60 8.62
C ASN A 143 0.24 7.56 7.67
N ASN A 144 0.86 6.38 7.64
CA ASN A 144 0.43 5.29 6.78
C ASN A 144 -0.63 4.37 7.43
N GLN A 145 -0.97 4.57 8.72
CA GLN A 145 -1.84 3.69 9.51
C GLN A 145 -3.02 4.44 10.13
N THR A 146 -4.24 3.95 9.93
CA THR A 146 -5.49 4.53 10.47
C THR A 146 -5.61 4.49 12.02
N GLN A 147 -4.72 3.77 12.70
CA GLN A 147 -4.71 3.65 14.17
C GLN A 147 -3.66 4.52 14.83
N GLN A 148 -2.73 5.09 14.06
CA GLN A 148 -1.65 5.90 14.58
C GLN A 148 -2.15 7.33 14.77
N GLN A 149 -2.09 7.84 15.99
CA GLN A 149 -2.66 9.16 16.31
C GLN A 149 -1.74 10.33 15.95
N LYS A 150 -0.46 10.08 15.63
CA LYS A 150 0.57 11.09 15.36
C LYS A 150 1.29 10.77 14.06
N CYS A 151 1.56 11.79 13.24
CA CYS A 151 2.36 11.61 12.04
C CYS A 151 3.83 11.39 12.42
N GLN A 152 4.50 10.53 11.66
CA GLN A 152 5.93 10.23 11.78
C GLN A 152 6.71 11.11 10.81
N PRO A 153 7.93 11.56 11.15
CA PRO A 153 8.78 12.27 10.19
C PRO A 153 9.12 11.37 9.00
N TRP A 154 9.23 11.96 7.82
CA TRP A 154 9.79 11.26 6.66
C TRP A 154 11.22 10.83 6.95
N SER A 155 11.60 9.67 6.44
CA SER A 155 12.99 9.21 6.48
C SER A 155 13.88 10.17 5.69
N THR A 156 15.09 10.41 6.21
CA THR A 156 16.07 11.30 5.59
C THR A 156 17.00 10.57 4.63
N LYS A 157 17.01 9.23 4.65
CA LYS A 157 17.86 8.36 3.83
C LYS A 157 17.11 7.06 3.50
N CYS A 158 17.50 6.44 2.39
CA CYS A 158 16.98 5.13 2.05
C CYS A 158 17.51 4.04 2.99
N PRO A 159 16.71 3.01 3.30
CA PRO A 159 17.08 1.99 4.28
C PRO A 159 18.21 1.06 3.81
N HIS A 160 18.41 0.89 2.49
CA HIS A 160 19.45 0.01 1.95
C HIS A 160 20.58 0.78 1.25
N PRO A 161 21.83 0.27 1.31
CA PRO A 161 22.97 0.86 0.59
C PRO A 161 22.73 0.90 -0.93
N GLY A 162 23.21 1.97 -1.58
CA GLY A 162 23.08 2.14 -3.04
C GLY A 162 21.69 2.58 -3.53
N GLN A 163 20.69 2.66 -2.63
CA GLN A 163 19.41 3.28 -2.94
C GLN A 163 19.49 4.80 -2.81
N GLN A 164 18.83 5.51 -3.73
CA GLN A 164 18.62 6.95 -3.67
C GLN A 164 17.14 7.28 -3.60
N ILE A 165 16.84 8.45 -3.01
CA ILE A 165 15.48 8.97 -2.89
C ILE A 165 15.03 9.42 -4.28
N ILE A 166 14.04 8.73 -4.85
CA ILE A 166 13.47 9.05 -6.17
C ILE A 166 12.19 9.88 -6.07
N ALA A 167 11.52 9.88 -4.92
CA ALA A 167 10.39 10.75 -4.66
C ALA A 167 10.34 11.12 -3.17
N LYS A 168 10.01 12.40 -2.92
CA LYS A 168 9.71 12.91 -1.58
C LYS A 168 8.50 12.18 -0.99
N GLY A 169 8.47 12.06 0.34
CA GLY A 169 7.30 11.58 1.05
C GLY A 169 6.08 12.49 0.86
N ASN A 170 4.92 12.00 1.26
CA ASN A 170 3.67 12.77 1.32
C ASN A 170 2.95 12.46 2.64
N ALA A 171 1.74 13.00 2.84
CA ALA A 171 1.00 12.76 4.08
C ALA A 171 0.72 11.26 4.34
N PHE A 172 0.63 10.41 3.31
CA PHE A 172 0.20 9.01 3.42
C PHE A 172 1.35 8.00 3.44
N SER A 173 2.52 8.36 2.89
CA SER A 173 3.66 7.46 2.73
C SER A 173 4.99 8.19 2.90
N ASP A 174 5.98 7.44 3.36
CA ASP A 174 7.36 7.91 3.44
C ASP A 174 8.00 8.15 2.05
N ILE A 175 9.27 8.56 2.04
CA ILE A 175 10.11 8.68 0.83
C ILE A 175 10.12 7.39 0.01
N LYS A 176 10.20 7.53 -1.32
CA LYS A 176 10.37 6.38 -2.23
C LYS A 176 11.82 6.24 -2.62
N CYS A 177 12.32 5.02 -2.54
CA CYS A 177 13.72 4.68 -2.79
C CYS A 177 13.85 3.74 -3.98
N ALA A 178 14.87 3.95 -4.81
CA ALA A 178 15.25 3.01 -5.85
C ALA A 178 16.76 2.97 -6.01
N VAL A 179 17.27 1.85 -6.53
CA VAL A 179 18.66 1.75 -6.97
C VAL A 179 18.73 2.46 -8.32
N ILE A 180 19.48 3.56 -8.39
CA ILE A 180 19.78 4.18 -9.69
C ILE A 180 20.79 3.27 -10.36
N GLN A 181 20.30 2.37 -11.21
CA GLN A 181 21.14 1.76 -12.22
C GLN A 181 21.47 2.89 -13.18
N ILE A 182 22.68 3.45 -13.07
CA ILE A 182 23.24 4.21 -14.18
C ILE A 182 23.36 3.17 -15.28
N HIS A 183 22.34 3.09 -16.13
CA HIS A 183 22.51 2.50 -17.43
C HIS A 183 23.54 3.43 -18.06
N GLU A 184 24.81 3.07 -17.97
CA GLU A 184 25.77 3.60 -18.92
C GLU A 184 25.14 3.27 -20.26
N THR A 185 24.62 4.29 -20.91
CA THR A 185 24.33 4.27 -22.33
C THR A 185 25.67 3.88 -22.94
N LYS A 186 25.89 2.59 -23.16
CA LYS A 186 26.99 2.10 -23.98
C LYS A 186 26.71 2.68 -25.36
N GLN A 187 27.23 3.89 -25.59
CA GLN A 187 27.45 4.42 -26.91
C GLN A 187 28.21 3.32 -27.66
N PRO A 188 27.70 2.83 -28.80
CA PRO A 188 28.42 1.84 -29.58
C PRO A 188 29.55 2.57 -30.30
N GLU A 189 30.57 3.01 -29.57
CA GLU A 189 31.75 3.61 -30.16
C GLU A 189 32.74 2.50 -30.50
N ASN A 190 32.36 1.68 -31.48
CA ASN A 190 33.32 0.87 -32.19
C ASN A 190 33.80 1.70 -33.39
N PRO A 191 35.01 2.31 -33.34
CA PRO A 191 35.51 3.15 -34.43
C PRO A 191 35.55 2.40 -35.77
N ARG A 192 35.61 1.06 -35.75
CA ARG A 192 35.52 0.22 -36.95
C ARG A 192 34.17 0.33 -37.68
N GLN A 193 33.05 0.48 -36.96
CA GLN A 193 31.73 0.59 -37.60
C GLN A 193 31.52 1.94 -38.27
N ALA A 194 32.00 3.03 -37.67
CA ALA A 194 31.93 4.37 -38.28
C ALA A 194 32.73 4.43 -39.60
N TRP A 195 33.93 3.85 -39.64
CA TRP A 195 34.75 3.79 -40.85
C TRP A 195 34.12 2.92 -41.95
N LEU A 196 33.47 1.81 -41.60
CA LEU A 196 32.75 0.97 -42.56
C LEU A 196 31.56 1.72 -43.17
N ILE A 197 30.78 2.43 -42.36
CA ILE A 197 29.64 3.24 -42.85
C ILE A 197 30.15 4.36 -43.78
N LEU A 198 31.26 5.01 -43.42
CA LEU A 198 31.86 6.07 -44.23
C LEU A 198 32.36 5.54 -45.59
N LEU A 199 33.02 4.37 -45.59
CA LEU A 199 33.48 3.71 -46.81
C LEU A 199 32.32 3.33 -47.73
N VAL A 200 31.25 2.74 -47.18
CA VAL A 200 30.07 2.36 -47.95
C VAL A 200 29.39 3.60 -48.55
N ALA A 201 29.26 4.68 -47.79
CA ALA A 201 28.69 5.93 -48.29
C ALA A 201 29.51 6.51 -49.46
N LEU A 202 30.85 6.48 -49.37
CA LEU A 202 31.74 6.98 -50.42
C LEU A 202 31.64 6.15 -51.71
N LEU A 203 31.51 4.83 -51.59
CA LEU A 203 31.31 3.93 -52.73
C LEU A 203 29.98 4.17 -53.43
N VAL A 204 28.90 4.42 -52.68
CA VAL A 204 27.58 4.74 -53.24
C VAL A 204 27.61 6.06 -54.01
N VAL A 205 28.23 7.09 -53.44
CA VAL A 205 28.38 8.40 -54.11
C VAL A 205 29.18 8.26 -55.40
N PHE A 206 30.29 7.51 -55.37
CA PHE A 206 31.08 7.25 -56.57
C PHE A 206 30.28 6.53 -57.66
N ALA A 207 29.49 5.52 -57.30
CA ALA A 207 28.63 4.81 -58.24
C ALA A 207 27.59 5.74 -58.89
N VAL A 208 26.97 6.63 -58.11
CA VAL A 208 26.01 7.63 -58.63
C VAL A 208 26.69 8.61 -59.58
N LEU A 209 27.91 9.05 -59.27
CA LEU A 209 28.67 9.94 -60.16
C LEU A 209 29.04 9.25 -61.48
N VAL A 210 29.44 7.97 -61.44
CA VAL A 210 29.72 7.20 -62.67
C VAL A 210 28.45 7.03 -63.50
N ILE A 211 27.31 6.73 -62.88
CA ILE A 211 26.02 6.65 -63.58
C ILE A 211 25.68 8.02 -64.19
N PHE A 212 25.83 9.11 -63.45
CA PHE A 212 25.58 10.45 -63.96
C PHE A 212 26.50 10.80 -65.15
N ILE A 213 27.81 10.55 -65.04
CA ILE A 213 28.76 10.79 -66.13
C ILE A 213 28.45 9.92 -67.35
N THR A 214 28.08 8.65 -67.16
CA THR A 214 27.74 7.75 -68.27
C THR A 214 26.43 8.15 -68.94
N THR A 215 25.40 8.56 -68.21
CA THR A 215 24.15 9.10 -68.80
C THR A 215 24.43 10.37 -69.59
N VAL A 216 25.20 11.32 -69.05
CA VAL A 216 25.60 12.56 -69.74
C VAL A 216 26.45 12.25 -70.98
N ALA A 217 27.42 11.34 -70.89
CA ALA A 217 28.22 10.92 -72.03
C ALA A 217 27.38 10.19 -73.09
N CYS A 218 26.38 9.40 -72.68
CA CYS A 218 25.46 8.73 -73.59
C CYS A 218 24.57 9.74 -74.32
N GLU A 219 24.07 10.77 -73.61
CA GLU A 219 23.31 11.87 -74.21
C GLU A 219 24.16 12.75 -75.15
N ILE A 220 25.44 12.98 -74.82
CA ILE A 220 26.37 13.67 -75.73
C ILE A 220 26.69 12.81 -76.97
N ARG A 221 26.81 11.49 -76.82
CA ARG A 221 27.01 10.55 -77.94
C ARG A 221 25.78 10.47 -78.85
N LYS A 222 24.56 10.47 -78.30
CA LYS A 222 23.31 10.57 -79.08
C LYS A 222 23.24 11.87 -79.87
N ARG A 223 23.69 13.00 -79.30
CA ARG A 223 23.76 14.28 -80.03
C ARG A 223 24.79 14.30 -81.16
N LYS A 224 25.81 13.44 -81.14
CA LYS A 224 26.81 13.32 -82.23
C LYS A 224 26.33 12.51 -83.43
N SER A 225 25.28 11.68 -83.33
CA SER A 225 24.75 10.92 -84.49
C SER A 225 23.71 11.69 -85.31
N VAL A 226 23.43 12.97 -84.97
CA VAL A 226 22.53 13.86 -85.71
C VAL A 226 23.34 15.04 -86.26
N LYS A 227 24.19 14.79 -87.25
CA LYS A 227 24.69 15.78 -88.23
C LYS A 227 25.54 15.07 -89.31
N VAL A 228 25.26 15.41 -90.58
CA VAL A 228 25.96 15.10 -91.86
C VAL A 228 25.25 14.08 -92.77
N THR A 229 25.28 14.39 -94.07
CA THR A 229 24.20 14.39 -95.07
C THR A 229 24.42 13.36 -96.21
N THR A 230 23.31 13.01 -96.90
CA THR A 230 23.02 12.19 -98.11
C THR A 230 24.00 12.29 -99.32
N PRO A 231 24.01 11.33 -100.29
CA PRO A 231 23.09 11.39 -101.45
C PRO A 231 22.57 10.04 -102.06
N GLU A 232 21.30 10.07 -102.46
CA GLU A 232 20.65 9.56 -103.71
C GLU A 232 21.17 8.32 -104.50
N LYS A 233 20.32 7.29 -104.68
CA LYS A 233 19.91 6.78 -106.02
C LYS A 233 18.72 5.80 -106.03
N THR A 234 17.94 5.95 -107.10
CA THR A 234 16.66 5.39 -107.55
C THR A 234 16.62 3.90 -107.92
N SER A 235 15.39 3.35 -108.01
CA SER A 235 14.92 2.19 -108.83
C SER A 235 14.87 0.84 -108.09
N GLU A 236 13.88 -0.07 -108.23
CA GLU A 236 12.52 -0.13 -108.76
C GLU A 236 11.96 -1.54 -108.40
N LYS A 237 10.64 -1.63 -108.17
CA LYS A 237 9.71 -2.75 -108.48
C LYS A 237 9.44 -3.97 -107.58
N MET A 238 8.11 -4.12 -107.40
CA MET A 238 7.22 -5.30 -107.46
C MET A 238 7.29 -6.36 -106.32
N LEU A 239 6.22 -6.97 -105.78
CA LEU A 239 4.75 -6.92 -105.96
C LEU A 239 4.07 -8.07 -105.16
N ILE A 240 2.92 -7.80 -104.50
CA ILE A 240 1.76 -8.70 -104.15
C ILE A 240 2.05 -9.86 -103.14
N LYS A 241 1.25 -10.19 -102.09
CA LYS A 241 -0.20 -10.21 -101.82
C LYS A 241 -0.46 -10.39 -100.30
N CYS A 242 -1.52 -9.78 -99.76
CA CYS A 242 -2.32 -10.29 -98.62
C CYS A 242 -3.65 -10.80 -99.23
N PRO A 243 -4.46 -11.73 -98.64
CA PRO A 243 -5.17 -11.45 -97.38
C PRO A 243 -5.71 -12.68 -96.57
N SER A 244 -6.50 -12.35 -95.54
CA SER A 244 -7.65 -13.10 -94.97
C SER A 244 -7.39 -13.80 -93.64
N ASP A 245 -8.27 -13.78 -92.64
CA ASP A 245 -9.35 -12.89 -92.18
C ASP A 245 -9.73 -13.40 -90.77
N GLU A 246 -10.33 -12.51 -89.99
CA GLU A 246 -10.95 -12.64 -88.65
C GLU A 246 -12.10 -13.70 -88.56
N PRO A 247 -12.83 -13.96 -87.41
CA PRO A 247 -13.32 -12.95 -86.45
C PRO A 247 -13.51 -13.30 -84.94
N ARG A 248 -13.44 -12.22 -84.14
CA ARG A 248 -14.29 -11.74 -83.00
C ARG A 248 -14.81 -12.66 -81.87
N THR A 249 -14.60 -12.25 -80.62
CA THR A 249 -15.56 -11.52 -79.70
C THR A 249 -15.05 -11.56 -78.22
N LEU A 250 -14.72 -10.40 -77.63
CA LEU A 250 -15.42 -9.67 -76.54
C LEU A 250 -15.63 -10.41 -75.19
N ILE A 251 -15.05 -9.88 -74.11
CA ILE A 251 -15.74 -9.19 -72.98
C ILE A 251 -14.69 -8.53 -72.06
N ALA A 252 -15.04 -7.33 -71.58
CA ALA A 252 -14.28 -6.44 -70.71
C ALA A 252 -14.77 -6.51 -69.26
N ILE A 253 -13.98 -6.01 -68.30
CA ILE A 253 -14.23 -4.81 -67.48
C ILE A 253 -13.29 -4.79 -66.26
N GLU A 254 -12.76 -3.61 -66.03
CA GLU A 254 -11.79 -3.16 -65.05
C GLU A 254 -12.44 -2.30 -63.96
N CYS A 255 -11.68 -1.99 -62.89
CA CYS A 255 -11.65 -0.77 -62.04
C CYS A 255 -11.39 -1.17 -60.57
N SER A 256 -10.92 -0.36 -59.61
CA SER A 256 -10.12 0.88 -59.46
C SER A 256 -10.41 1.40 -58.01
N PHE A 257 -9.45 2.10 -57.36
CA PHE A 257 -9.61 3.00 -56.18
C PHE A 257 -9.91 2.36 -54.79
N HIS A 258 -9.56 2.90 -53.59
CA HIS A 258 -9.29 4.28 -53.12
C HIS A 258 -8.43 4.35 -51.83
N GLU A 259 -7.83 5.52 -51.59
CA GLU A 259 -7.08 5.94 -50.39
C GLU A 259 -7.94 6.81 -49.42
N ALA A 260 -7.49 6.83 -48.14
CA ALA A 260 -7.67 7.77 -47.02
C ALA A 260 -9.05 8.01 -46.35
N GLN A 261 -9.09 7.90 -45.02
CA GLN A 261 -9.12 9.06 -44.08
C GLN A 261 -8.95 8.60 -42.61
N GLN A 262 -8.47 9.55 -41.83
CA GLN A 262 -7.96 9.50 -40.47
C GLN A 262 -9.06 9.94 -39.50
N GLU A 263 -9.19 9.29 -38.34
CA GLU A 263 -9.87 9.90 -37.18
C GLU A 263 -9.17 9.50 -35.88
N GLN A 264 -9.23 10.43 -34.96
CA GLN A 264 -8.37 10.62 -33.80
C GLN A 264 -9.21 10.36 -32.53
N GLY A 265 -8.69 9.59 -31.57
CA GLY A 265 -9.33 9.41 -30.25
C GLY A 265 -8.49 8.45 -29.40
N SER A 266 -7.70 8.95 -28.45
CA SER A 266 -8.07 9.26 -27.06
C SER A 266 -8.14 8.03 -26.14
N SER A 267 -7.18 8.03 -25.21
CA SER A 267 -7.28 7.66 -23.78
C SER A 267 -7.40 6.20 -23.32
N SER A 268 -6.49 5.94 -22.35
CA SER A 268 -6.71 5.31 -21.04
C SER A 268 -6.88 3.79 -20.89
N GLU A 269 -6.00 3.25 -20.01
CA GLU A 269 -6.31 2.30 -18.93
C GLU A 269 -6.73 0.87 -19.33
N SER A 270 -6.59 -0.20 -18.54
CA SER A 270 -5.92 -0.52 -17.28
C SER A 270 -6.26 -2.00 -17.04
N LEU A 271 -5.28 -2.78 -16.58
CA LEU A 271 -5.40 -3.81 -15.52
C LEU A 271 -6.15 -5.15 -15.76
N VAL A 272 -5.40 -6.22 -15.39
CA VAL A 272 -5.81 -7.30 -14.43
C VAL A 272 -6.74 -8.39 -15.01
N SER A 273 -6.70 -9.69 -14.69
CA SER A 273 -6.14 -10.49 -13.58
C SER A 273 -5.98 -11.94 -14.02
N LYS A 274 -5.21 -12.74 -13.27
CA LYS A 274 -5.59 -14.14 -13.06
C LYS A 274 -5.17 -14.62 -11.66
N ASP A 275 -6.19 -14.84 -10.84
CA ASP A 275 -6.24 -15.61 -9.60
C ASP A 275 -5.77 -17.07 -9.81
N SER A 276 -5.14 -17.70 -8.81
CA SER A 276 -5.86 -18.34 -7.68
C SER A 276 -4.90 -19.08 -6.72
N ALA A 277 -5.44 -19.38 -5.53
CA ALA A 277 -4.87 -20.00 -4.32
C ALA A 277 -4.29 -21.43 -4.52
N GLU A 278 -3.61 -22.13 -3.60
CA GLU A 278 -3.77 -22.23 -2.13
C GLU A 278 -2.62 -23.04 -1.47
N GLN A 279 -2.37 -22.78 -0.17
CA GLN A 279 -2.05 -23.74 0.93
C GLN A 279 -0.72 -24.53 1.05
N LEU A 280 0.07 -24.25 2.11
CA LEU A 280 0.21 -25.04 3.37
C LEU A 280 1.60 -24.89 4.03
N LEU A 281 1.57 -24.69 5.35
CA LEU A 281 2.69 -24.70 6.31
C LEU A 281 3.08 -26.14 6.72
N PRO A 282 4.21 -26.29 7.42
CA PRO A 282 4.16 -26.75 8.82
C PRO A 282 4.59 -25.68 9.83
#